data_AF-A0A2H0TZT3-F1
#
_entry.id   AF-A0A2H0TZT3-F1
#
_cell.length_a   1.000
_cell.length_b   1.000
_cell.length_c   1.000
_cell.angle_alpha   90.00
_cell.angle_beta   90.00
_cell.angle_gamma   90.00
#
_symmetry.space_group_name_H-M   'P 1'
#
loop_
_entity.id
_entity.type
_entity.pdbx_description
1 polymer ?
#
loop_
_entity_poly.entity_id
_entity_poly.type
_entity_poly.pdbx_seq_one_letter_code
_entity_poly.pdbx_strand_id
1 'polypeptide(L)'
;MTKLLKKYITLATIITTLLILAVWYTTSPIFGTLVYILYLAFFGYSLGNFFIKQEKPFWKLFFGVIGLTAFTTSLLSIIYWFYQINQTTITLVFLFTSLIIVYLSKKIDLKDLTILHKYQITLEKIKDYLKQNILGVVVFLGQIIILATIFSHRYDETIISPWTLFSNKIFILFFLVSALLLFFLQKAKHKKTNLLLIIIHTAIILNVAFLVFKYGYGFDPHIHEATEKWIREYFLITPKQPYYIGQYM
;
A
#
# COMPACT_ATOMS: atom_id res chain seq x y z
N MET A 1 0.20 -18.92 31.04
CA MET A 1 0.62 -18.47 29.68
C MET A 1 0.98 -19.69 28.85
N THR A 2 0.27 -19.96 27.75
CA THR A 2 0.57 -21.13 26.89
C THR A 2 1.99 -21.03 26.33
N LYS A 3 2.67 -22.16 26.10
CA LYS A 3 4.04 -22.22 25.55
C LYS A 3 4.18 -21.42 24.24
N LEU A 4 3.11 -21.39 23.44
CA LEU A 4 2.99 -20.62 22.20
C LEU A 4 2.96 -19.11 22.43
N LEU A 5 2.18 -18.62 23.40
CA LEU A 5 2.13 -17.20 23.74
C LEU A 5 3.49 -16.69 24.25
N LYS A 6 4.24 -17.53 24.99
CA LYS A 6 5.63 -17.21 25.37
C LYS A 6 6.52 -17.00 24.15
N LYS A 7 6.52 -17.93 23.20
CA LYS A 7 7.32 -17.82 21.97
C LYS A 7 6.96 -16.59 21.14
N TYR A 8 5.66 -16.28 21.01
CA TYR A 8 5.19 -15.11 20.28
C TYR A 8 5.69 -13.81 20.92
N ILE A 9 5.54 -13.65 22.23
CA ILE A 9 6.04 -12.47 22.96
C ILE A 9 7.56 -12.36 22.82
N THR A 10 8.31 -13.44 23.00
CA THR A 10 9.77 -13.44 22.82
C THR A 10 10.17 -12.98 21.43
N LEU A 11 9.51 -13.49 20.38
CA LEU A 11 9.81 -13.09 19.00
C LEU A 11 9.45 -11.61 18.75
N ALA A 12 8.29 -11.16 19.24
CA ALA A 12 7.89 -9.76 19.15
C ALA A 12 8.89 -8.82 19.84
N THR A 13 9.38 -9.20 21.02
CA THR A 13 10.41 -8.46 21.74
C THR A 13 11.72 -8.43 20.95
N ILE A 14 12.20 -9.56 20.43
CA ILE A 14 13.43 -9.62 19.63
C ILE A 14 13.34 -8.69 18.40
N ILE A 15 12.24 -8.79 17.64
CA ILE A 15 12.06 -7.97 16.42
C ILE A 15 11.98 -6.48 16.78
N THR A 16 11.27 -6.11 17.85
CA THR A 16 11.17 -4.71 18.29
C THR A 16 12.53 -4.20 18.77
N THR A 17 13.28 -4.99 19.53
CA THR A 17 14.63 -4.63 19.99
C THR A 17 15.58 -4.46 18.81
N LEU A 18 15.56 -5.35 17.83
CA LEU A 18 16.38 -5.22 16.62
C LEU A 18 16.04 -3.93 15.86
N LEU A 19 14.76 -3.58 15.75
CA LEU A 19 14.34 -2.34 15.09
C LEU A 19 14.84 -1.10 15.84
N ILE A 20 14.74 -1.10 17.17
CA ILE A 20 15.26 0.00 18.00
C ILE A 20 16.78 0.08 17.87
N LEU A 21 17.50 -1.04 17.87
CA LEU A 21 18.95 -1.06 17.64
C LEU A 21 19.31 -0.52 16.25
N ALA A 22 18.51 -0.83 15.24
CA ALA A 22 18.69 -0.29 13.89
C ALA A 22 18.55 1.24 13.87
N VAL A 23 17.55 1.79 14.59
CA VAL A 23 17.31 3.24 14.68
C VAL A 23 18.45 3.98 15.38
N TRP A 24 19.02 3.41 16.45
CA TRP A 24 20.00 4.11 17.29
C TRP A 24 21.47 3.88 16.89
N TYR A 25 21.80 2.70 16.38
CA TYR A 25 23.21 2.28 16.27
C TYR A 25 23.65 1.91 14.88
N THR A 26 22.74 1.74 13.93
CA THR A 26 23.10 1.23 12.61
C THR A 26 23.11 2.34 11.57
N THR A 27 24.26 2.58 10.96
CA THR A 27 24.39 3.44 9.77
C THR A 27 24.07 2.68 8.48
N SER A 28 24.02 1.34 8.52
CA SER A 28 23.73 0.49 7.35
C SER A 28 22.26 0.54 6.94
N PRO A 29 21.93 1.12 5.77
CA PRO A 29 20.54 1.19 5.30
C PRO A 29 19.97 -0.20 5.01
N ILE A 30 20.82 -1.14 4.59
CA ILE A 30 20.43 -2.52 4.25
C ILE A 30 19.92 -3.23 5.50
N PHE A 31 20.65 -3.15 6.62
CA PHE A 31 20.24 -3.79 7.86
C PHE A 31 18.94 -3.19 8.40
N GLY A 32 18.83 -1.86 8.44
CA GLY A 32 17.60 -1.18 8.86
C GLY A 32 16.39 -1.58 8.03
N THR A 33 16.56 -1.67 6.70
CA THR A 33 15.51 -2.10 5.77
C THR A 33 15.08 -3.54 6.02
N LEU A 34 16.03 -4.48 6.17
CA LEU A 34 15.71 -5.88 6.43
C LEU A 34 14.96 -6.06 7.76
N VAL A 35 15.41 -5.38 8.82
CA VAL A 35 14.74 -5.43 10.13
C VAL A 35 13.35 -4.81 10.06
N TYR A 36 13.18 -3.70 9.32
CA TYR A 36 11.88 -3.09 9.11
C TYR A 36 10.92 -3.98 8.30
N ILE A 37 11.40 -4.68 7.27
CA ILE A 37 10.60 -5.67 6.53
C ILE A 37 10.16 -6.81 7.45
N LEU A 38 11.06 -7.32 8.31
CA LEU A 38 10.73 -8.34 9.30
C LEU A 38 9.69 -7.83 10.31
N TYR A 39 9.81 -6.57 10.75
CA TYR A 39 8.84 -5.90 11.61
C TYR A 39 7.47 -5.85 10.94
N LEU A 40 7.40 -5.32 9.72
CA LEU A 40 6.16 -5.23 8.95
C LEU A 40 5.53 -6.60 8.71
N ALA A 41 6.32 -7.61 8.35
CA ALA A 41 5.80 -8.95 8.10
C ALA A 41 5.18 -9.56 9.37
N PHE A 42 5.89 -9.49 10.50
CA PHE A 42 5.44 -10.08 11.75
C PHE A 42 4.26 -9.34 12.38
N PHE A 43 4.40 -8.01 12.57
CA PHE A 43 3.36 -7.20 13.19
C PHE A 43 2.19 -6.94 12.25
N GLY A 44 2.45 -6.81 10.95
CA GLY A 44 1.40 -6.75 9.92
C GLY A 44 0.57 -8.02 9.91
N TYR A 45 1.18 -9.21 9.84
CA TYR A 45 0.42 -10.46 9.94
C TYR A 45 -0.40 -10.56 11.23
N SER A 46 0.18 -10.17 12.37
CA SER A 46 -0.50 -10.18 13.67
C SER A 46 -1.72 -9.27 13.68
N LEU A 47 -1.57 -8.04 13.16
CA LEU A 47 -2.65 -7.06 13.03
C LEU A 47 -3.74 -7.52 12.06
N GLY A 48 -3.35 -8.09 10.91
CA GLY A 48 -4.30 -8.65 9.95
C GLY A 48 -5.07 -9.83 10.52
N ASN A 49 -4.43 -10.67 11.32
CA ASN A 49 -5.12 -11.77 11.99
C ASN A 49 -6.11 -11.29 13.06
N PHE A 50 -5.88 -10.12 13.64
CA PHE A 50 -6.85 -9.45 14.52
C PHE A 50 -8.06 -8.91 13.74
N PHE A 51 -7.85 -8.19 12.64
CA PHE A 51 -8.94 -7.56 11.88
C PHE A 51 -9.72 -8.50 10.95
N ILE A 52 -9.03 -9.40 10.25
CA ILE A 52 -9.60 -10.28 9.22
C ILE A 52 -9.29 -11.75 9.52
N LYS A 53 -9.67 -12.19 10.72
CA LYS A 53 -9.39 -13.55 11.25
C LYS A 53 -9.83 -14.69 10.32
N GLN A 54 -10.91 -14.51 9.56
CA GLN A 54 -11.48 -15.55 8.69
C GLN A 54 -10.75 -15.67 7.33
N GLU A 55 -9.89 -14.71 7.00
CA GLU A 55 -9.23 -14.65 5.70
C GLU A 55 -7.99 -15.54 5.62
N LYS A 56 -7.52 -15.74 4.39
CA LYS A 56 -6.29 -16.51 4.14
C LYS A 56 -5.05 -15.80 4.71
N PRO A 57 -3.97 -16.54 5.03
CA PRO A 57 -2.73 -15.96 5.57
C PRO A 57 -2.15 -14.84 4.71
N PHE A 58 -2.20 -14.98 3.38
CA PHE A 58 -1.74 -13.94 2.46
C PHE A 58 -2.52 -12.63 2.65
N TRP A 59 -3.85 -12.68 2.74
CA TRP A 59 -4.68 -11.48 2.91
C TRP A 59 -4.50 -10.86 4.29
N LYS A 60 -4.36 -11.69 5.34
CA LYS A 60 -4.00 -11.25 6.69
C LYS A 60 -2.68 -10.46 6.65
N LEU A 61 -1.64 -11.01 6.03
CA LEU A 61 -0.36 -10.31 5.88
C LEU A 61 -0.53 -9.01 5.08
N PHE A 62 -1.15 -9.07 3.90
CA PHE A 62 -1.27 -7.94 2.98
C PHE A 62 -2.01 -6.75 3.61
N PHE A 63 -3.25 -6.96 4.08
CA PHE A 63 -4.03 -5.89 4.70
C PHE A 63 -3.48 -5.47 6.05
N GLY A 64 -2.85 -6.40 6.78
CA GLY A 64 -2.18 -6.11 8.03
C GLY A 64 -0.96 -5.21 7.86
N VAL A 65 -0.13 -5.45 6.85
CA VAL A 65 1.01 -4.59 6.50
C VAL A 65 0.52 -3.20 6.08
N ILE A 66 -0.48 -3.11 5.19
CA ILE A 66 -1.06 -1.83 4.76
C ILE A 66 -1.65 -1.07 5.95
N GLY A 67 -2.39 -1.75 6.81
CA GLY A 67 -2.97 -1.13 8.01
C GLY A 67 -1.90 -0.66 8.99
N LEU A 68 -0.82 -1.42 9.16
CA LEU A 68 0.30 -1.07 10.02
C LEU A 68 1.05 0.15 9.49
N THR A 69 1.40 0.18 8.21
CA THR A 69 2.10 1.33 7.60
C THR A 69 1.23 2.58 7.66
N ALA A 70 -0.05 2.48 7.29
CA ALA A 70 -0.98 3.59 7.37
C ALA A 70 -1.11 4.14 8.81
N PHE A 71 -1.20 3.26 9.81
CA PHE A 71 -1.26 3.65 11.22
C PHE A 71 0.03 4.36 11.66
N THR A 72 1.20 3.79 11.39
CA THR A 72 2.48 4.38 11.81
C THR A 72 2.75 5.72 11.13
N THR A 73 2.48 5.84 9.82
CA THR A 73 2.65 7.10 9.07
C THR A 73 1.69 8.17 9.57
N SER A 74 0.44 7.81 9.86
CA SER A 74 -0.54 8.76 10.41
C SER A 74 -0.13 9.24 11.81
N LEU A 75 0.30 8.32 12.67
CA LEU A 75 0.74 8.65 14.03
C LEU A 75 2.00 9.53 14.01
N LEU A 76 2.98 9.20 13.18
CA LEU A 76 4.18 10.03 12.99
C LEU A 76 3.83 11.40 12.43
N SER A 77 2.92 11.49 11.45
CA SER A 77 2.43 12.77 10.91
C SER A 77 1.81 13.66 11.98
N ILE A 78 0.96 13.07 12.85
CA ILE A 78 0.33 13.79 13.97
C ILE A 78 1.39 14.28 14.96
N ILE A 79 2.32 13.41 15.36
CA ILE A 79 3.38 13.80 16.30
C ILE A 79 4.26 14.89 15.68
N TYR A 80 4.63 14.74 14.42
CA TYR A 80 5.44 15.71 13.71
C TYR A 80 4.72 17.04 13.52
N TRP A 81 3.40 17.08 13.41
CA TRP A 81 2.65 18.34 13.40
C TRP A 81 2.89 19.16 14.68
N PHE A 82 2.81 18.51 15.84
CA PHE A 82 2.93 19.17 17.15
C PHE A 82 4.35 19.23 17.72
N TYR A 83 5.28 18.41 17.21
CA TYR A 83 6.62 18.24 17.77
C TYR A 83 7.66 18.03 16.65
N GLN A 84 8.63 17.13 16.86
CA GLN A 84 9.74 16.80 15.96
C GLN A 84 9.88 15.28 15.78
N ILE A 85 10.48 14.87 14.67
CA ILE A 85 10.84 13.47 14.42
C ILE A 85 12.32 13.31 14.66
N ASN A 86 12.65 12.84 15.85
CA ASN A 86 13.98 12.36 16.21
C ASN A 86 13.93 10.86 16.51
N GLN A 87 15.09 10.25 16.78
CA GLN A 87 15.19 8.82 17.07
C GLN A 87 14.33 8.41 18.28
N THR A 88 14.15 9.30 19.26
CA THR A 88 13.33 9.05 20.44
C THR A 88 11.85 8.93 20.07
N THR A 89 11.33 9.88 19.28
CA THR A 89 9.94 9.84 18.77
C THR A 89 9.69 8.54 17.99
N ILE A 90 10.57 8.19 17.06
CA ILE A 90 10.46 6.97 16.25
C ILE A 90 10.47 5.73 17.14
N THR A 91 11.37 5.67 18.11
CA THR A 91 11.48 4.57 19.08
C THR A 91 10.19 4.39 19.87
N LEU A 92 9.63 5.48 20.40
CA LEU A 92 8.41 5.43 21.18
C LEU A 92 7.23 4.95 20.31
N VAL A 93 7.10 5.46 19.08
CA VAL A 93 6.03 5.04 18.16
C VAL A 93 6.11 3.54 17.89
N PHE A 94 7.27 3.02 17.50
CA PHE A 94 7.39 1.59 17.22
C PHE A 94 7.22 0.72 18.47
N LEU A 95 7.75 1.16 19.61
CA LEU A 95 7.58 0.45 20.88
C LEU A 95 6.11 0.37 21.28
N PHE A 96 5.39 1.49 21.30
CA PHE A 96 3.97 1.50 21.66
C PHE A 96 3.12 0.73 20.66
N THR A 97 3.41 0.85 19.36
CA THR A 97 2.73 0.08 18.31
C THR A 97 2.92 -1.42 18.53
N SER A 98 4.14 -1.88 18.79
CA SER A 98 4.43 -3.28 19.12
C SER A 98 3.68 -3.75 20.36
N LEU A 99 3.67 -2.97 21.44
CA LEU A 99 2.98 -3.30 22.68
C LEU A 99 1.46 -3.43 22.48
N ILE A 100 0.86 -2.49 21.74
CA ILE A 100 -0.56 -2.51 21.40
C ILE A 100 -0.88 -3.76 20.57
N ILE A 101 -0.12 -4.05 19.51
CA ILE A 101 -0.38 -5.22 18.66
C ILE A 101 -0.21 -6.51 19.43
N VAL A 102 0.82 -6.64 20.28
CA VAL A 102 0.99 -7.81 21.16
C VAL A 102 -0.21 -7.97 22.10
N TYR A 103 -0.68 -6.88 22.70
CA TYR A 103 -1.86 -6.89 23.58
C TYR A 103 -3.12 -7.37 22.84
N LEU A 104 -3.40 -6.81 21.66
CA LEU A 104 -4.53 -7.21 20.81
C LEU A 104 -4.43 -8.66 20.33
N SER A 105 -3.21 -9.11 20.04
CA SER A 105 -2.89 -10.44 19.50
C SER A 105 -2.95 -11.56 20.53
N LYS A 106 -3.09 -11.26 21.83
CA LYS A 106 -3.22 -12.30 22.90
C LYS A 106 -4.41 -13.25 22.68
N LYS A 107 -5.40 -12.87 21.88
CA LYS A 107 -6.62 -13.64 21.58
C LYS A 107 -6.52 -14.50 20.30
N ILE A 108 -5.34 -14.57 19.68
CA ILE A 108 -5.12 -15.27 18.43
C ILE A 108 -4.88 -16.77 18.66
N ASP A 109 -5.62 -17.61 17.93
CA ASP A 109 -5.34 -19.04 17.83
C ASP A 109 -4.29 -19.29 16.74
N LEU A 110 -3.14 -19.83 17.12
CA LEU A 110 -1.95 -19.99 16.25
C LEU A 110 -2.03 -21.19 15.29
N LYS A 111 -3.15 -21.93 15.30
CA LYS A 111 -3.37 -23.09 14.41
C LYS A 111 -3.56 -22.72 12.93
N ASP A 112 -3.78 -21.44 12.61
CA ASP A 112 -4.05 -20.95 11.24
C ASP A 112 -2.79 -20.75 10.36
N LEU A 113 -1.58 -21.04 10.86
CA LEU A 113 -0.32 -20.83 10.14
C LEU A 113 0.03 -21.92 9.11
N THR A 114 -0.78 -22.97 8.93
CA THR A 114 -0.45 -24.17 8.13
C THR A 114 -1.14 -24.26 6.76
N ILE A 115 -1.67 -23.16 6.20
CA ILE A 115 -2.55 -23.22 5.00
C ILE A 115 -1.87 -22.69 3.73
N LEU A 116 -0.69 -23.22 3.38
CA LEU A 116 -0.03 -22.93 2.10
C LEU A 116 -0.32 -23.96 0.99
N HIS A 117 -1.19 -24.96 1.22
CA HIS A 117 -1.24 -26.15 0.35
C HIS A 117 -2.51 -26.34 -0.51
N LYS A 118 -3.38 -25.35 -0.68
CA LYS A 118 -4.70 -25.58 -1.34
C LYS A 118 -5.03 -24.69 -2.54
N TYR A 119 -4.05 -24.24 -3.34
CA TYR A 119 -4.36 -23.55 -4.59
C TYR A 119 -3.38 -23.91 -5.71
N GLN A 120 -3.73 -24.94 -6.48
CA GLN A 120 -3.22 -25.12 -7.84
C GLN A 120 -4.25 -24.50 -8.80
N ILE A 121 -3.92 -23.32 -9.33
CA ILE A 121 -4.63 -22.76 -10.48
C ILE A 121 -4.03 -23.41 -11.72
N THR A 122 -4.80 -24.23 -12.42
CA THR A 122 -4.38 -24.84 -13.69
C THR A 122 -4.64 -23.90 -14.87
N LEU A 123 -3.68 -23.83 -15.80
CA LEU A 123 -3.72 -22.98 -17.00
C LEU A 123 -4.95 -23.25 -17.88
N GLU A 124 -5.47 -24.48 -17.90
CA GLU A 124 -6.66 -24.85 -18.66
C GLU A 124 -7.91 -24.12 -18.21
N LYS A 125 -8.10 -23.93 -16.89
CA LYS A 125 -9.24 -23.19 -16.34
C LYS A 125 -9.23 -21.72 -16.74
N ILE A 126 -8.05 -21.14 -16.96
CA ILE A 126 -7.92 -19.75 -17.43
C ILE A 126 -8.38 -19.67 -18.89
N LYS A 127 -8.00 -20.64 -19.74
CA LYS A 127 -8.34 -20.66 -21.17
C LYS A 127 -9.85 -20.77 -21.41
N ASP A 128 -10.53 -21.65 -20.67
CA ASP A 128 -11.98 -21.80 -20.77
C ASP A 128 -12.74 -20.56 -20.28
N TYR A 129 -12.23 -19.93 -19.22
CA TYR A 129 -12.79 -18.68 -18.71
C TYR A 129 -12.68 -17.53 -19.71
N LEU A 130 -11.52 -17.38 -20.38
CA LEU A 130 -11.29 -16.35 -21.39
C LEU A 130 -12.22 -16.51 -22.61
N LYS A 131 -12.44 -17.75 -23.07
CA LYS A 131 -13.35 -18.04 -24.19
C LYS A 131 -14.80 -17.67 -23.87
N GLN A 132 -15.26 -17.91 -22.66
CA GLN A 132 -16.65 -17.61 -22.26
C GLN A 132 -16.90 -16.12 -21.99
N ASN A 133 -15.84 -15.34 -21.77
CA ASN A 133 -15.94 -13.93 -21.37
C ASN A 133 -15.17 -12.99 -22.32
N ILE A 134 -15.30 -13.21 -23.63
CA ILE A 134 -14.64 -12.38 -24.68
C ILE A 134 -14.89 -10.88 -24.43
N LEU A 135 -16.12 -10.50 -24.08
CA LEU A 135 -16.44 -9.10 -23.79
C LEU A 135 -15.63 -8.55 -22.60
N GLY A 136 -15.44 -9.35 -21.54
CA GLY A 136 -14.60 -8.98 -20.40
C GLY A 136 -13.13 -8.84 -20.80
N VAL A 137 -12.64 -9.67 -21.72
CA VAL A 137 -11.28 -9.55 -22.28
C VAL A 137 -11.14 -8.25 -23.09
N VAL A 138 -12.13 -7.91 -23.92
CA VAL A 138 -12.14 -6.65 -24.68
C VAL A 138 -12.13 -5.44 -23.76
N VAL A 139 -12.94 -5.45 -22.70
CA VAL A 139 -12.94 -4.38 -21.67
C VAL A 139 -11.57 -4.27 -21.01
N PHE A 140 -10.98 -5.39 -20.60
CA PHE A 140 -9.66 -5.41 -19.97
C PHE A 140 -8.56 -4.86 -20.90
N LEU A 141 -8.56 -5.26 -22.17
CA LEU A 141 -7.62 -4.73 -23.17
C LEU A 141 -7.84 -3.23 -23.41
N GLY A 142 -9.09 -2.77 -23.44
CA GLY A 142 -9.43 -1.35 -23.52
C GLY A 142 -8.85 -0.55 -22.35
N GLN A 143 -8.95 -1.08 -21.11
CA GLN A 143 -8.33 -0.49 -19.93
C GLN A 143 -6.80 -0.45 -20.04
N ILE A 144 -6.16 -1.51 -20.56
CA ILE A 144 -4.72 -1.53 -20.82
C ILE A 144 -4.32 -0.45 -21.83
N ILE A 145 -5.07 -0.28 -22.92
CA ILE A 145 -4.78 0.75 -23.94
C ILE A 145 -4.88 2.15 -23.33
N ILE A 146 -5.93 2.42 -22.54
CA ILE A 146 -6.08 3.69 -21.82
C ILE A 146 -4.87 3.90 -20.90
N LEU A 147 -4.52 2.91 -20.09
CA LEU A 147 -3.40 2.99 -19.15
C LEU A 147 -2.07 3.24 -19.88
N ALA A 148 -1.79 2.48 -20.94
CA ALA A 148 -0.58 2.64 -21.75
C ALA A 148 -0.50 4.04 -22.38
N THR A 149 -1.63 4.58 -22.85
CA THR A 149 -1.69 5.94 -23.41
C THR A 149 -1.43 6.99 -22.34
N ILE A 150 -1.99 6.83 -21.13
CA ILE A 150 -1.70 7.73 -20.00
C ILE A 150 -0.21 7.69 -19.65
N PHE A 151 0.36 6.49 -19.54
CA PHE A 151 1.78 6.31 -19.21
C PHE A 151 2.73 6.86 -20.28
N SER A 152 2.35 6.82 -21.55
CA SER A 152 3.17 7.37 -22.65
C SER A 152 3.16 8.90 -22.70
N HIS A 153 2.19 9.55 -22.05
CA HIS A 153 2.06 11.01 -21.99
C HIS A 153 2.38 11.55 -20.59
N ARG A 154 3.25 10.86 -19.83
CA ARG A 154 3.70 11.36 -18.54
C ARG A 154 4.48 12.65 -18.71
N TYR A 155 4.25 13.58 -17.81
CA TYR A 155 4.82 14.92 -17.86
C TYR A 155 5.58 15.19 -16.57
N ASP A 156 6.71 15.88 -16.69
CA ASP A 156 7.63 16.21 -15.61
C ASP A 156 7.56 17.67 -15.15
N GLU A 157 6.94 18.55 -15.92
CA GLU A 157 6.75 19.94 -15.55
C GLU A 157 5.36 20.22 -14.95
N THR A 158 5.17 21.45 -14.46
CA THR A 158 3.91 21.90 -13.88
C THR A 158 2.88 22.19 -14.98
N ILE A 159 1.74 21.50 -14.92
CA ILE A 159 0.58 21.74 -15.80
C ILE A 159 -0.66 22.05 -14.98
N ILE A 160 -1.56 22.83 -15.57
CA ILE A 160 -2.82 23.24 -14.93
C ILE A 160 -3.73 22.03 -14.68
N SER A 161 -3.77 21.07 -15.60
CA SER A 161 -4.59 19.87 -15.50
C SER A 161 -3.97 18.70 -16.27
N PRO A 162 -3.99 17.46 -15.75
CA PRO A 162 -3.55 16.29 -16.50
C PRO A 162 -4.35 16.08 -17.79
N TRP A 163 -5.59 16.59 -17.85
CA TRP A 163 -6.47 16.43 -19.01
C TRP A 163 -6.04 17.24 -20.24
N THR A 164 -5.21 18.28 -20.07
CA THR A 164 -4.73 19.08 -21.22
C THR A 164 -3.71 18.35 -22.08
N LEU A 165 -3.12 17.26 -21.58
CA LEU A 165 -2.13 16.46 -22.31
C LEU A 165 -2.75 15.48 -23.31
N PHE A 166 -4.06 15.26 -23.24
CA PHE A 166 -4.71 14.24 -24.03
C PHE A 166 -5.66 14.82 -25.08
N SER A 167 -5.64 14.22 -26.27
CA SER A 167 -6.63 14.53 -27.30
C SER A 167 -8.02 14.01 -26.94
N ASN A 168 -9.06 14.58 -27.55
CA ASN A 168 -10.47 14.14 -27.41
C ASN A 168 -10.68 12.63 -27.64
N LYS A 169 -9.77 11.97 -28.39
CA LYS A 169 -9.82 10.53 -28.66
C LYS A 169 -9.72 9.68 -27.38
N ILE A 170 -8.96 10.12 -26.37
CA ILE A 170 -8.85 9.36 -25.10
C ILE A 170 -10.21 9.30 -24.41
N PHE A 171 -10.96 10.40 -24.41
CA PHE A 171 -12.25 10.50 -23.73
C PHE A 171 -13.30 9.65 -24.42
N ILE A 172 -13.28 9.60 -25.76
CA ILE A 172 -14.14 8.69 -26.54
C ILE A 172 -13.80 7.24 -26.20
N LEU A 173 -12.52 6.87 -26.19
CA LEU A 173 -12.10 5.52 -25.79
C LEU A 173 -12.55 5.21 -24.35
N PHE A 174 -12.37 6.16 -23.44
CA PHE A 174 -12.76 6.05 -22.04
C PHE A 174 -14.27 5.78 -21.90
N PHE A 175 -15.08 6.55 -22.62
CA PHE A 175 -16.52 6.39 -22.67
C PHE A 175 -16.93 5.01 -23.21
N LEU A 176 -16.34 4.60 -24.33
CA LEU A 176 -16.65 3.30 -24.94
C LEU A 176 -16.28 2.13 -24.02
N VAL A 177 -15.10 2.15 -23.39
CA VAL A 177 -14.68 1.12 -22.43
C VAL A 177 -15.60 1.13 -21.20
N SER A 178 -16.01 2.29 -20.72
CA SER A 178 -16.94 2.42 -19.59
C SER A 178 -18.32 1.85 -19.93
N ALA A 179 -18.86 2.18 -21.11
CA ALA A 179 -20.14 1.68 -21.57
C ALA A 179 -20.11 0.16 -21.78
N LEU A 180 -19.05 -0.37 -22.38
CA LEU A 180 -18.84 -1.81 -22.54
C LEU A 180 -18.71 -2.53 -21.19
N LEU A 181 -18.02 -1.93 -20.21
CA LEU A 181 -17.95 -2.47 -18.85
C LEU A 181 -19.34 -2.53 -18.23
N LEU A 182 -20.12 -1.45 -18.28
CA LEU A 182 -21.49 -1.44 -17.74
C LEU A 182 -22.38 -2.49 -18.41
N PHE A 183 -22.32 -2.60 -19.74
CA PHE A 183 -23.05 -3.63 -20.49
C PHE A 183 -22.61 -5.05 -20.10
N PHE A 184 -21.30 -5.29 -19.98
CA PHE A 184 -20.74 -6.56 -19.51
C PHE A 184 -21.26 -6.92 -18.12
N LEU A 185 -21.28 -5.96 -17.19
CA LEU A 185 -21.74 -6.16 -15.81
C LEU A 185 -23.21 -6.57 -15.73
N GLN A 186 -24.07 -6.09 -16.65
CA GLN A 186 -25.47 -6.50 -16.71
C GLN A 186 -25.67 -7.96 -17.14
N LYS A 187 -24.72 -8.53 -17.89
CA LYS A 187 -24.81 -9.89 -18.45
C LYS A 187 -23.97 -10.91 -17.68
N ALA A 188 -22.92 -10.48 -17.00
CA ALA A 188 -21.92 -11.35 -16.40
C ALA A 188 -22.36 -11.92 -15.06
N LYS A 189 -22.34 -13.26 -14.94
CA LYS A 189 -22.67 -13.98 -13.69
C LYS A 189 -21.50 -14.04 -12.69
N HIS A 190 -20.27 -13.80 -13.13
CA HIS A 190 -19.05 -13.99 -12.33
C HIS A 190 -18.69 -12.77 -11.48
N LYS A 191 -19.22 -12.70 -10.27
CA LYS A 191 -19.05 -11.56 -9.34
C LYS A 191 -17.59 -11.14 -9.09
N LYS A 192 -16.64 -12.09 -9.02
CA LYS A 192 -15.22 -11.79 -8.70
C LYS A 192 -14.50 -11.06 -9.84
N THR A 193 -14.67 -11.52 -11.08
CA THR A 193 -14.03 -10.87 -12.23
C THR A 193 -14.65 -9.53 -12.53
N ASN A 194 -15.97 -9.42 -12.39
CA ASN A 194 -16.68 -8.15 -12.46
C ASN A 194 -16.09 -7.14 -11.48
N LEU A 195 -15.89 -7.55 -10.22
CA LEU A 195 -15.28 -6.71 -9.20
C LEU A 195 -13.85 -6.29 -9.58
N LEU A 196 -13.03 -7.21 -10.10
CA LEU A 196 -11.68 -6.88 -10.55
C LEU A 196 -11.68 -5.83 -11.67
N LEU A 197 -12.52 -5.98 -12.70
CA LEU A 197 -12.62 -5.02 -13.80
C LEU A 197 -13.11 -3.66 -13.32
N ILE A 198 -14.04 -3.62 -12.35
CA ILE A 198 -14.51 -2.38 -11.72
C ILE A 198 -13.39 -1.72 -10.92
N ILE A 199 -12.64 -2.49 -10.12
CA ILE A 199 -11.52 -1.97 -9.32
C ILE A 199 -10.47 -1.35 -10.24
N ILE A 200 -10.06 -2.05 -11.30
CA ILE A 200 -9.06 -1.53 -12.24
C ILE A 200 -9.58 -0.27 -12.93
N HIS A 201 -10.81 -0.30 -13.46
CA HIS A 201 -11.39 0.87 -14.15
C HIS A 201 -11.49 2.09 -13.24
N THR A 202 -12.01 1.89 -12.03
CA THR A 202 -12.13 2.95 -11.02
C THR A 202 -10.75 3.46 -10.60
N ALA A 203 -9.76 2.57 -10.44
CA ALA A 203 -8.40 2.96 -10.12
C ALA A 203 -7.79 3.83 -11.22
N ILE A 204 -7.99 3.51 -12.50
CA ILE A 204 -7.52 4.34 -13.62
C ILE A 204 -8.12 5.75 -13.53
N ILE A 205 -9.44 5.87 -13.30
CA ILE A 205 -10.14 7.18 -13.21
C ILE A 205 -9.60 8.00 -12.04
N LEU A 206 -9.57 7.41 -10.85
CA LEU A 206 -9.25 8.14 -9.62
C LEU A 206 -7.77 8.50 -9.52
N ASN A 207 -6.91 7.80 -10.25
CA ASN A 207 -5.47 8.01 -10.19
C ASN A 207 -4.88 8.67 -11.44
N VAL A 208 -5.68 9.25 -12.35
CA VAL A 208 -5.15 9.88 -13.57
C VAL A 208 -4.06 10.90 -13.27
N ALA A 209 -4.25 11.78 -12.27
CA ALA A 209 -3.22 12.74 -11.87
C ALA A 209 -1.93 12.01 -11.45
N PHE A 210 -2.03 11.05 -10.53
CA PHE A 210 -0.88 10.26 -10.08
C PHE A 210 -0.15 9.54 -11.24
N LEU A 211 -0.90 9.02 -12.20
CA LEU A 211 -0.35 8.31 -13.36
C LEU A 211 0.37 9.26 -14.33
N VAL A 212 -0.19 10.46 -14.57
CA VAL A 212 0.32 11.45 -15.51
C VAL A 212 1.58 12.14 -14.99
N PHE A 213 1.58 12.57 -13.73
CA PHE A 213 2.73 13.29 -13.19
C PHE A 213 3.89 12.33 -12.91
N LYS A 214 5.03 12.55 -13.57
CA LYS A 214 6.18 11.64 -13.49
C LYS A 214 6.69 11.46 -12.06
N TYR A 215 6.72 12.57 -11.33
CA TYR A 215 7.22 12.63 -9.95
C TYR A 215 6.10 12.79 -8.92
N GLY A 216 4.83 12.75 -9.34
CA GLY A 216 3.67 13.00 -8.49
C GLY A 216 3.09 14.41 -8.66
N TYR A 217 1.83 14.56 -8.29
CA TYR A 217 1.10 15.81 -8.48
C TYR A 217 1.60 16.90 -7.51
N GLY A 218 2.08 18.02 -8.06
CA GLY A 218 2.61 19.13 -7.27
C GLY A 218 3.93 18.83 -6.54
N PHE A 219 4.68 17.84 -7.04
CA PHE A 219 5.98 17.44 -6.50
C PHE A 219 7.10 18.24 -7.15
N ASP A 220 7.86 18.99 -6.35
CA ASP A 220 9.13 19.62 -6.75
C ASP A 220 10.31 18.83 -6.14
N PRO A 221 11.04 18.02 -6.92
CA PRO A 221 12.10 17.15 -6.40
C PRO A 221 13.15 17.92 -5.60
N HIS A 222 13.49 19.14 -6.01
CA HIS A 222 14.55 19.91 -5.37
C HIS A 222 14.09 20.45 -4.01
N ILE A 223 12.86 20.96 -3.92
CA ILE A 223 12.30 21.43 -2.66
C ILE A 223 12.08 20.26 -1.69
N HIS A 224 11.61 19.11 -2.19
CA HIS A 224 11.43 17.92 -1.36
C HIS A 224 12.76 17.40 -0.83
N GLU A 225 13.78 17.26 -1.68
CA GLU A 225 15.09 16.79 -1.25
C GLU A 225 15.75 17.75 -0.25
N ALA A 226 15.66 19.07 -0.49
CA ALA A 226 16.15 20.07 0.44
C ALA A 226 15.42 19.99 1.80
N THR A 227 14.10 19.78 1.77
CA THR A 227 13.28 19.63 2.98
C THR A 227 13.62 18.35 3.73
N GLU A 228 13.80 17.22 3.04
CA GLU A 228 14.20 15.95 3.67
C GLU A 228 15.58 16.05 4.32
N LYS A 229 16.55 16.70 3.65
CA LYS A 229 17.87 16.98 4.22
C LYS A 229 17.77 17.84 5.47
N TRP A 230 16.97 18.91 5.42
CA TRP A 230 16.72 19.79 6.55
C TRP A 230 16.08 19.05 7.73
N ILE A 231 15.02 18.26 7.49
CA ILE A 231 14.35 17.47 8.53
C ILE A 231 15.31 16.43 9.11
N ARG A 232 16.18 15.82 8.29
CA ARG A 232 17.18 14.86 8.78
C ARG A 232 18.17 15.50 9.75
N GLU A 233 18.56 16.75 9.50
CA GLU A 233 19.56 17.46 10.32
C GLU A 233 18.93 18.15 11.54
N TYR A 234 17.75 18.75 11.38
CA TYR A 234 17.11 19.60 12.39
C TYR A 234 15.84 18.98 13.01
N PHE A 235 15.46 17.77 12.61
CA PHE A 235 14.28 17.00 13.06
C PHE A 235 12.91 17.64 12.80
N LEU A 236 12.87 18.85 12.22
CA LEU A 236 11.67 19.61 11.90
C LEU A 236 11.93 20.66 10.82
N ILE A 237 10.88 21.04 10.09
CA ILE A 237 10.85 22.23 9.22
C ILE A 237 9.69 23.14 9.62
N THR A 238 9.87 24.45 9.47
CA THR A 238 8.80 25.45 9.68
C THR A 238 8.75 26.45 8.52
N PRO A 239 7.55 26.94 8.14
CA PRO A 239 6.23 26.52 8.64
C PRO A 239 5.83 25.12 8.13
N LYS A 240 5.14 24.34 8.96
CA LYS A 240 4.64 23.00 8.57
C LYS A 240 3.46 23.15 7.62
N GLN A 241 3.52 22.46 6.49
CA GLN A 241 2.47 22.46 5.49
C GLN A 241 1.66 21.16 5.59
N PRO A 242 0.34 21.21 5.92
CA PRO A 242 -0.49 20.00 6.02
C PRO A 242 -0.46 19.14 4.77
N TYR A 243 -0.36 19.78 3.59
CA TYR A 243 -0.33 19.12 2.29
C TYR A 243 0.89 18.20 2.10
N TYR A 244 2.04 18.55 2.67
CA TYR A 244 3.30 17.83 2.46
C TYR A 244 3.69 16.94 3.64
N ILE A 245 3.05 17.10 4.80
CA ILE A 245 3.51 16.49 6.03
C ILE A 245 3.61 14.97 5.94
N GLY A 246 2.59 14.31 5.38
CA GLY A 246 2.57 12.85 5.23
C GLY A 246 3.56 12.30 4.21
N GLN A 247 4.14 13.14 3.35
CA GLN A 247 5.16 12.72 2.39
C GLN A 247 6.54 12.57 3.02
N TYR A 248 6.79 13.23 4.16
CA TYR A 248 8.09 13.20 4.85
C TYR A 248 8.17 12.13 5.96
N MET A 249 7.08 11.41 6.24
CA MET A 249 6.93 10.49 7.39
C MET A 249 7.09 9.02 7.04
#